data_AF-A0A1Y3A5H0-F1
#
_entry.id   AF-A0A1Y3A5H0-F1
#
_cell.length_a   1.000
_cell.length_b   1.000
_cell.length_c   1.000
_cell.angle_alpha   90.00
_cell.angle_beta   90.00
_cell.angle_gamma   90.00
#
_symmetry.space_group_name_H-M   'P 1'
#
loop_
_entity.id
_entity.type
_entity.pdbx_description
1 polymer ?
#
loop_
_entity_poly.entity_id
_entity_poly.type
_entity_poly.pdbx_seq_one_letter_code
_entity_poly.pdbx_strand_id
1 'polypeptide(L)' 'AVGDGAFFLRFVKALFTQRRKTVRNAVRNTAHISGLDDPEAVVDAADEELLRSRPGTLEPAAFAALAELAREHGSPTEA' A
#
# COMPACT_ATOMS: atom_id res chain seq x y z
N ALA A 1 10.54 13.24 -2.52
CA ALA A 1 9.76 13.03 -3.76
C ALA A 1 9.47 11.54 -3.87
N VAL A 2 8.37 11.15 -4.51
CA VAL A 2 8.02 9.72 -4.72
C VAL A 2 8.64 9.25 -6.02
N GLY A 3 9.25 8.07 -6.05
CA GLY A 3 10.00 7.56 -7.21
C GLY A 3 9.11 7.28 -8.43
N ASP A 4 7.90 6.77 -8.20
CA ASP A 4 6.89 6.51 -9.23
C ASP A 4 5.53 7.06 -8.79
N GLY A 5 5.18 8.24 -9.32
CA GLY A 5 3.93 8.91 -9.00
C GLY A 5 2.68 8.18 -9.52
N ALA A 6 2.78 7.43 -10.61
CA ALA A 6 1.64 6.72 -11.19
C ALA A 6 1.28 5.51 -10.33
N PHE A 7 2.28 4.71 -9.92
CA PHE A 7 2.10 3.63 -8.96
C PHE A 7 1.57 4.17 -7.63
N PHE A 8 2.17 5.25 -7.09
CA PHE A 8 1.74 5.84 -5.83
C PHE A 8 0.26 6.21 -5.82
N LEU A 9 -0.23 6.91 -6.85
CA LEU A 9 -1.64 7.28 -6.93
C LEU A 9 -2.56 6.05 -7.06
N ARG A 10 -2.16 5.02 -7.81
CA ARG A 10 -2.93 3.76 -7.90
C ARG A 10 -2.97 3.04 -6.54
N PHE A 11 -1.83 2.94 -5.87
CA PHE A 11 -1.69 2.29 -4.56
C PHE A 11 -2.50 3.01 -3.47
N VAL A 12 -2.40 4.34 -3.39
CA VAL A 12 -3.20 5.15 -2.47
C VAL A 12 -4.69 4.98 -2.76
N LYS A 13 -5.11 5.09 -4.03
CA LYS A 13 -6.50 4.86 -4.43
C LYS A 13 -7.00 3.48 -3.97
N ALA A 14 -6.20 2.43 -4.16
CA ALA A 14 -6.50 1.07 -3.74
C ALA A 14 -6.77 1.01 -2.23
N LEU A 15 -5.85 1.53 -1.39
CA LEU A 15 -6.02 1.55 0.06
C LEU A 15 -7.27 2.32 0.51
N PHE A 16 -7.59 3.44 -0.14
CA PHE A 16 -8.77 4.23 0.19
C PHE A 16 -10.10 3.53 -0.15
N THR A 17 -10.12 2.57 -1.08
CA THR A 17 -11.32 1.71 -1.27
C THR A 17 -11.66 0.90 -0.02
N GLN A 18 -10.65 0.64 0.83
CA GLN A 18 -10.75 -0.09 2.10
C GLN A 18 -10.48 0.82 3.31
N ARG A 19 -10.80 2.11 3.25
CA ARG A 19 -10.47 3.12 4.30
C ARG A 19 -10.84 2.78 5.75
N ARG A 20 -11.82 1.88 5.96
CA ARG A 20 -12.29 1.45 7.30
C ARG A 20 -11.66 0.13 7.78
N LYS A 21 -10.94 -0.56 6.90
CA LYS A 21 -10.19 -1.78 7.25
C LYS A 21 -8.80 -1.38 7.76
N THR A 22 -8.08 -2.35 8.31
CA THR A 22 -6.67 -2.17 8.66
C THR A 22 -5.83 -2.02 7.38
N VAL A 23 -4.66 -1.39 7.47
CA VAL A 23 -3.72 -1.27 6.34
C VAL A 23 -3.37 -2.64 5.80
N ARG A 24 -3.10 -3.63 6.67
CA ARG A 24 -2.89 -5.04 6.26
C ARG A 24 -3.97 -5.55 5.32
N ASN A 25 -5.23 -5.38 5.72
CA ASN A 25 -6.36 -5.87 4.94
C ASN A 25 -6.57 -5.03 3.67
N ALA A 26 -6.29 -3.74 3.73
CA ALA A 26 -6.35 -2.89 2.56
C ALA A 26 -5.33 -3.34 1.50
N VAL A 27 -4.08 -3.58 1.87
CA VAL A 27 -3.03 -4.10 0.96
C VAL A 27 -3.45 -5.43 0.35
N ARG A 28 -3.78 -6.43 1.16
CA ARG A 28 -4.18 -7.78 0.70
C ARG A 28 -5.40 -7.75 -0.21
N ASN A 29 -6.47 -7.08 0.20
CA ASN A 29 -7.75 -7.13 -0.51
C ASN A 29 -7.78 -6.28 -1.78
N THR A 30 -6.76 -5.44 -2.01
CA THR A 30 -6.75 -4.50 -3.15
C THR A 30 -5.55 -4.68 -4.05
N ALA A 31 -4.83 -5.80 -3.94
CA ALA A 31 -3.69 -6.16 -4.79
C ALA A 31 -3.97 -5.98 -6.30
N HIS A 32 -5.15 -6.43 -6.76
CA HIS A 32 -5.62 -6.26 -8.15
C HIS A 32 -5.89 -4.79 -8.56
N ILE A 33 -6.11 -3.87 -7.60
CA ILE A 33 -6.31 -2.43 -7.85
C ILE A 33 -4.96 -1.71 -7.80
N SER A 34 -4.08 -2.08 -6.87
CA SER A 34 -2.74 -1.51 -6.75
C SER A 34 -1.75 -2.05 -7.76
N GLY A 35 -2.03 -3.19 -8.39
CA GLY A 35 -1.13 -3.89 -9.30
C GLY A 35 -0.01 -4.64 -8.56
N LEU A 36 -0.27 -5.12 -7.34
CA LEU A 36 0.69 -5.93 -6.58
C LEU A 36 0.50 -7.40 -6.92
N ASP A 37 1.56 -8.04 -7.39
CA ASP A 37 1.58 -9.49 -7.63
C ASP A 37 1.90 -10.27 -6.33
N ASP A 38 2.58 -9.63 -5.36
CA ASP A 38 2.86 -10.20 -4.04
C ASP A 38 2.48 -9.23 -2.89
N PRO A 39 1.18 -9.09 -2.56
CA PRO A 39 0.76 -8.23 -1.46
C PRO A 39 1.18 -8.74 -0.08
N GLU A 40 1.52 -10.03 0.07
CA GLU A 40 1.96 -10.58 1.36
C GLU A 40 3.39 -10.14 1.70
N ALA A 41 4.30 -10.12 0.72
CA ALA A 41 5.65 -9.59 0.92
C ALA A 41 5.65 -8.13 1.41
N VAL A 42 4.68 -7.31 0.97
CA VAL A 42 4.49 -5.94 1.47
C VAL A 42 4.01 -5.92 2.92
N VAL A 43 3.11 -6.83 3.29
CA VAL A 43 2.63 -6.95 4.67
C VAL A 43 3.75 -7.41 5.59
N ASP A 44 4.55 -8.38 5.17
CA ASP A 44 5.63 -8.94 5.99
C ASP A 44 6.78 -7.95 6.23
N ALA A 45 7.04 -7.06 5.26
CA ALA A 45 8.06 -6.02 5.40
C ALA A 45 7.59 -4.77 6.19
N ALA A 46 6.27 -4.56 6.33
CA ALA A 46 5.72 -3.37 6.96
C ALA A 46 5.66 -3.46 8.50
N ASP A 47 5.78 -2.30 9.15
CA ASP A 47 5.66 -2.18 10.60
C ASP A 47 4.28 -2.60 11.13
N GLU A 48 4.25 -3.39 12.22
CA GLU A 48 3.02 -3.95 12.79
C GLU A 48 2.03 -2.88 13.30
N GLU A 49 2.50 -1.74 13.81
CA GLU A 49 1.65 -0.64 14.25
C GLU A 49 0.97 0.04 13.05
N LEU A 50 1.73 0.24 11.96
CA LEU A 50 1.18 0.72 10.70
C LEU A 50 0.13 -0.27 10.16
N LEU A 51 0.42 -1.57 10.18
CA LEU A 51 -0.49 -2.61 9.69
C LEU A 51 -1.82 -2.65 10.43
N ARG A 52 -1.84 -2.32 11.73
CA ARG A 52 -3.05 -2.25 12.57
C ARG A 52 -3.84 -0.96 12.40
N SER A 53 -3.20 0.09 11.90
CA SER A 53 -3.84 1.38 11.61
C SER A 53 -4.84 1.28 10.46
N ARG A 54 -5.65 2.31 10.25
CA ARG A 54 -6.62 2.38 9.14
C ARG A 54 -6.13 3.36 8.08
N PRO A 55 -6.28 3.11 6.77
CA PRO A 55 -5.86 4.06 5.75
C PRO A 55 -6.47 5.46 5.95
N GLY A 56 -7.74 5.53 6.38
CA GLY A 56 -8.39 6.81 6.63
C GLY A 56 -7.84 7.64 7.80
N THR A 57 -6.83 7.16 8.54
CA THR A 57 -6.19 7.87 9.66
C THR A 57 -4.71 8.14 9.43
N LEU A 58 -4.15 7.74 8.28
CA LEU A 58 -2.73 7.89 7.99
C LEU A 58 -2.41 9.29 7.45
N GLU A 59 -1.25 9.80 7.84
CA GLU A 59 -0.66 11.00 7.26
C GLU A 59 -0.14 10.73 5.83
N PRO A 60 -0.08 11.75 4.96
CA PRO A 60 0.46 11.63 3.60
C PRO A 60 1.85 10.97 3.52
N ALA A 61 2.73 11.26 4.49
CA ALA A 61 4.08 10.70 4.54
C ALA A 61 4.07 9.16 4.75
N ALA A 62 3.11 8.64 5.52
CA ALA A 62 2.98 7.20 5.74
C ALA A 62 2.57 6.47 4.45
N PHE A 63 1.74 7.09 3.61
CA PHE A 63 1.42 6.55 2.29
C PHE A 63 2.63 6.51 1.36
N ALA A 64 3.48 7.56 1.38
CA ALA A 64 4.69 7.58 0.56
C ALA A 64 5.65 6.46 0.98
N ALA A 65 5.91 6.31 2.29
CA ALA A 65 6.76 5.24 2.81
C ALA A 65 6.21 3.84 2.47
N LEU A 66 4.90 3.63 2.67
CA LEU A 66 4.26 2.36 2.35
C LEU A 66 4.27 2.05 0.86
N ALA A 67 4.13 3.06 -0.01
CA ALA A 67 4.22 2.87 -1.45
C ALA A 67 5.63 2.47 -1.90
N GLU A 68 6.68 3.06 -1.33
CA GLU A 68 8.06 2.64 -1.61
C GLU A 68 8.31 1.19 -1.16
N LEU A 69 7.84 0.82 0.04
CA LEU A 69 7.89 -0.56 0.54
C LEU A 69 7.12 -1.54 -0.37
N ALA A 70 5.96 -1.10 -0.87
CA ALA A 70 5.17 -1.88 -1.82
C ALA A 70 5.88 -2.03 -3.18
N ARG A 71 6.67 -1.05 -3.62
CA ARG A 71 7.49 -1.17 -4.83
C ARG A 71 8.65 -2.14 -4.65
N GLU A 72 9.30 -2.11 -3.49
CA GLU A 72 10.47 -2.94 -3.20
C GLU A 72 10.09 -4.42 -3.05
N HIS A 73 8.99 -4.71 -2.35
CA HIS A 73 8.65 -6.09 -1.99
C HIS A 73 7.46 -6.65 -2.77
N GLY A 74 6.55 -5.80 -3.25
CA GLY A 74 5.24 -6.25 -3.72
C GLY A 74 5.15 -6.67 -5.18
N SER A 75 6.29 -6.70 -5.89
CA SER A 75 6.39 -7.01 -7.33
C SER A 75 5.31 -6.26 -8.14
N PRO A 76 5.33 -4.91 -8.13
CA PRO A 76 4.30 -4.15 -8.82
C PRO A 76 4.38 -4.40 -10.33
N THR A 77 3.26 -4.77 -10.94
CA THR A 77 3.19 -4.85 -12.40
C THR A 77 3.41 -3.45 -12.99
N GLU A 78 4.39 -3.33 -13.90
CA GLU A 78 4.54 -2.11 -14.69
C GLU A 78 3.33 -1.98 -15.62
N ALA A 79 2.57 -0.90 -15.44
CA ALA A 79 1.39 -0.57 -16.24
C ALA A 79 1.78 0.36 -17.39
#